data_AF-A0A6P5AC12-F1
#
_entry.id   AF-A0A6P5AC12-F1
#
_cell.length_a   1.000
_cell.length_b   1.000
_cell.length_c   1.000
_cell.angle_alpha   90.00
_cell.angle_beta   90.00
_cell.angle_gamma   90.00
#
_symmetry.space_group_name_H-M   'P 1'
#
loop_
_entity.id
_entity.type
_entity.pdbx_description
1 polymer ?
#
loop_
_entity_poly.entity_id
_entity_poly.type
_entity_poly.pdbx_seq_one_letter_code
_entity_poly.pdbx_strand_id
1 'polypeptide(L)'
;MTVGQALRVAVATILFTQFVVQASGAIVMTGVCQNDVECIAERGQGSCCAPFVTSGILSGIPVCKPPATEGDDCHLITEAFIPYPHTGPRYYWQCPCGTGLRCIPVRRGEVIGKCWRLRRG
;
A
#
# COMPACT_ATOMS: atom_id res chain seq x y z
N MET A 1 41.40 28.89 3.80
CA MET A 1 40.20 28.85 2.94
C MET A 1 39.58 30.23 2.91
N THR A 2 39.33 30.79 1.73
CA THR A 2 38.61 32.06 1.60
C THR A 2 37.11 31.82 1.70
N VAL A 3 36.34 32.79 2.19
CA VAL A 3 34.88 32.70 2.34
C VAL A 3 34.19 32.26 1.03
N GLY A 4 34.73 32.68 -0.12
CA GLY A 4 34.25 32.28 -1.44
C GLY A 4 34.46 30.79 -1.79
N GLN A 5 35.50 30.14 -1.26
CA GLN A 5 35.68 28.69 -1.44
C GLN A 5 34.69 27.89 -0.58
N ALA A 6 34.45 28.33 0.66
CA ALA A 6 33.47 27.69 1.54
C ALA A 6 32.05 27.77 0.97
N LEU A 7 31.67 28.92 0.40
CA LEU A 7 30.36 29.10 -0.24
C LEU A 7 30.16 28.19 -1.45
N ARG A 8 31.17 28.06 -2.32
CA ARG A 8 31.11 27.18 -3.50
C ARG A 8 30.96 25.71 -3.12
N VAL A 9 31.69 25.27 -2.09
CA VAL A 9 31.59 23.90 -1.57
C VAL A 9 30.19 23.66 -0.98
N ALA A 10 29.65 24.60 -0.20
CA ALA A 10 28.32 24.48 0.38
C ALA A 10 27.21 24.43 -0.68
N VAL A 11 27.29 25.26 -1.72
CA VAL A 11 26.31 25.24 -2.82
C VAL A 11 26.40 23.91 -3.58
N ALA A 12 27.61 23.44 -3.88
CA ALA A 12 27.80 22.17 -4.58
C ALA A 12 27.27 20.97 -3.77
N THR A 13 27.49 20.94 -2.45
CA THR A 13 26.95 19.88 -1.59
C THR A 13 25.43 19.93 -1.49
N ILE A 14 24.82 21.11 -1.39
CA ILE A 14 23.35 21.25 -1.38
C ILE A 14 22.75 20.78 -2.71
N LEU A 15 23.33 21.18 -3.84
CA LEU A 15 22.83 20.74 -5.15
C LEU A 15 23.00 19.23 -5.35
N PHE A 16 24.11 18.66 -4.88
CA PHE A 16 24.36 17.23 -4.96
C PHE A 16 23.38 16.44 -4.09
N THR A 17 23.09 16.88 -2.86
CA THR A 17 22.09 16.20 -2.01
C THR A 17 20.69 16.30 -2.60
N GLN A 18 20.30 17.46 -3.16
CA GLN A 18 19.01 17.62 -3.84
C GLN A 18 18.89 16.68 -5.06
N PHE A 19 19.95 16.58 -5.86
CA PHE A 19 19.99 15.68 -7.02
C PHE A 19 19.91 14.21 -6.61
N VAL A 20 20.67 13.81 -5.59
CA VAL A 20 20.62 12.45 -5.05
C VAL A 20 19.23 12.12 -4.52
N VAL A 21 18.56 13.03 -3.80
CA VAL A 21 17.20 12.83 -3.29
C VAL A 21 16.17 12.71 -4.43
N GLN A 22 16.31 13.48 -5.50
CA GLN A 22 15.43 13.38 -6.67
C GLN A 22 15.67 12.09 -7.48
N ALA A 23 16.92 11.63 -7.54
CA ALA A 23 17.31 10.41 -8.26
C ALA A 23 17.06 9.13 -7.45
N SER A 24 17.12 9.21 -6.12
CA SER A 24 16.65 8.16 -5.22
C SER A 24 15.14 8.28 -5.14
N GLY A 25 14.42 7.59 -6.03
CA GLY A 25 13.00 7.30 -5.80
C GLY A 25 12.84 6.92 -4.32
N ALA A 26 11.94 7.63 -3.63
CA ALA A 26 11.85 7.66 -2.17
C ALA A 26 12.13 6.28 -1.56
N ILE A 27 13.19 6.16 -0.76
CA ILE A 27 13.40 4.97 0.05
C ILE A 27 12.26 4.92 1.07
N VAL A 28 11.22 4.12 0.79
CA VAL A 28 10.06 3.86 1.65
C VAL A 28 10.53 2.99 2.83
N MET A 29 11.15 3.62 3.82
CA MET A 29 11.77 2.94 4.98
C MET A 29 10.78 2.48 6.05
N THR A 30 9.49 2.72 5.87
CA THR A 30 8.45 2.02 6.61
C THR A 30 7.42 1.71 5.55
N GLY A 31 6.87 0.50 5.49
CA GLY A 31 5.90 0.13 4.45
C GLY A 31 4.61 0.94 4.45
N VAL A 32 4.59 2.16 4.99
CA VAL A 32 3.53 3.16 4.94
C VAL A 32 3.31 3.63 3.51
N CYS A 33 2.05 3.88 3.17
CA CYS A 33 1.64 4.22 1.82
C CYS A 33 0.41 5.15 1.84
N GLN A 34 0.11 5.77 0.70
CA GLN A 34 -1.10 6.58 0.51
C GLN A 34 -2.15 5.85 -0.32
N ASN A 35 -1.74 5.06 -1.29
CA ASN A 35 -2.62 4.40 -2.25
C ASN A 35 -1.97 3.12 -2.84
N ASP A 36 -2.76 2.35 -3.60
CA ASP A 36 -2.28 1.09 -4.16
C ASP A 36 -1.16 1.29 -5.19
N VAL A 37 -1.11 2.43 -5.87
CA VAL A 37 -0.11 2.71 -6.92
C VAL A 37 1.30 2.74 -6.34
N GLU A 38 1.48 3.36 -5.17
CA GLU A 38 2.76 3.34 -4.44
C GLU A 38 3.15 1.90 -4.10
N CYS A 39 2.24 1.11 -3.54
CA CYS A 39 2.54 -0.27 -3.19
C CYS A 39 2.86 -1.14 -4.41
N ILE A 40 2.17 -0.92 -5.54
CA ILE A 40 2.45 -1.65 -6.79
C ILE A 40 3.82 -1.29 -7.34
N ALA A 41 4.21 -0.01 -7.28
CA ALA A 41 5.54 0.43 -7.71
C ALA A 41 6.65 -0.20 -6.84
N GLU A 42 6.44 -0.30 -5.53
CA GLU A 42 7.45 -0.77 -4.58
C GLU A 42 7.49 -2.31 -4.42
N ARG A 43 6.33 -2.97 -4.42
CA ARG A 43 6.18 -4.41 -4.09
C ARG A 43 5.61 -5.26 -5.23
N GLY A 44 5.14 -4.65 -6.30
CA GLY A 44 4.58 -5.35 -7.46
C GLY A 44 3.07 -5.53 -7.43
N GLN A 45 2.55 -6.10 -8.53
CA GLN A 45 1.11 -6.31 -8.72
C GLN A 45 0.49 -7.21 -7.64
N GLY A 46 -0.76 -6.92 -7.29
CA GLY A 46 -1.51 -7.59 -6.22
C GLY A 46 -1.33 -6.94 -4.84
N SER A 47 -0.29 -6.14 -4.62
CA SER A 47 -0.14 -5.38 -3.38
C SER A 47 -1.12 -4.22 -3.30
N CYS A 48 -1.55 -3.87 -2.08
CA CYS A 48 -2.47 -2.77 -1.81
C CYS A 48 -2.04 -1.96 -0.58
N CYS A 49 -2.56 -0.74 -0.46
CA CYS A 49 -2.32 0.14 0.68
C CYS A 49 -3.49 0.08 1.67
N ALA A 50 -3.34 -0.60 2.81
CA ALA A 50 -4.43 -0.79 3.76
C ALA A 50 -4.00 -0.61 5.22
N PRO A 51 -4.92 -0.19 6.12
CA PRO A 51 -4.61 0.00 7.53
C PRO A 51 -4.00 -1.23 8.20
N PHE A 52 -2.95 -1.00 8.97
CA PHE A 52 -2.35 -2.00 9.85
C PHE A 52 -3.21 -2.16 11.11
N VAL A 53 -3.57 -3.39 11.45
CA VAL A 53 -4.40 -3.69 12.63
C VAL A 53 -3.52 -4.39 13.66
N THR A 54 -3.30 -3.71 14.78
CA THR A 54 -2.47 -4.15 15.91
C THR A 54 -3.08 -3.58 17.19
N SER A 55 -2.88 -4.22 18.33
CA SER A 55 -3.41 -3.81 19.63
C SER A 55 -2.64 -2.65 20.28
N GLY A 56 -2.17 -1.66 19.50
CA GLY A 56 -1.32 -0.57 20.00
C GLY A 56 -1.39 0.72 19.18
N ILE A 57 -0.47 1.65 19.46
CA ILE A 57 -0.44 3.03 18.92
C ILE A 57 -0.38 3.07 17.37
N LEU A 58 0.14 2.00 16.75
CA LEU A 58 0.30 1.90 15.29
C LEU A 58 -0.97 1.41 14.56
N SER A 59 -2.07 1.20 15.27
CA SER A 59 -3.33 0.81 14.65
C SER A 59 -3.85 1.89 13.69
N GLY A 60 -4.30 1.49 12.52
CA GLY A 60 -4.86 2.42 11.52
C GLY A 60 -3.85 3.03 10.56
N ILE A 61 -2.54 2.87 10.79
CA ILE A 61 -1.52 3.38 9.86
C ILE A 61 -1.60 2.58 8.54
N PRO A 62 -1.82 3.23 7.38
CA PRO A 62 -1.90 2.55 6.10
C PRO A 62 -0.54 2.02 5.71
N VAL A 63 -0.45 0.74 5.40
CA VAL A 63 0.79 0.08 4.97
C VAL A 63 0.55 -0.81 3.76
N CYS A 64 1.59 -1.02 2.96
CA CYS A 64 1.58 -1.96 1.87
C CYS A 64 1.44 -3.38 2.41
N LYS A 65 0.42 -4.09 1.92
CA LYS A 65 0.09 -5.46 2.30
C LYS A 65 -0.01 -6.33 1.04
N PRO A 66 0.29 -7.64 1.14
CA PRO A 66 0.02 -8.57 0.05
C PRO A 66 -1.50 -8.71 -0.20
N PRO A 67 -1.91 -9.24 -1.37
CA PRO A 67 -3.32 -9.53 -1.62
C PRO A 67 -3.86 -10.56 -0.63
N ALA A 68 -5.16 -10.52 -0.35
CA ALA A 68 -5.79 -11.52 0.50
C ALA A 68 -5.78 -12.91 -0.16
N THR A 69 -5.50 -13.92 0.65
CA THR A 69 -5.38 -15.32 0.24
C THR A 69 -6.67 -16.10 0.53
N GLU A 70 -6.75 -17.34 0.06
CA GLU A 70 -7.95 -18.16 0.25
C GLU A 70 -8.24 -18.40 1.74
N GLY A 71 -9.46 -18.09 2.19
CA GLY A 71 -9.88 -18.16 3.59
C GLY A 71 -9.68 -16.87 4.40
N ASP A 72 -9.00 -15.86 3.86
CA ASP A 72 -8.91 -14.53 4.50
C ASP A 72 -10.27 -13.81 4.48
N ASP A 73 -10.48 -12.94 5.46
CA ASP A 73 -11.65 -12.05 5.50
C ASP A 73 -11.63 -11.07 4.33
N CYS A 74 -12.80 -10.65 3.86
CA CYS A 74 -12.93 -9.63 2.84
C CYS A 74 -14.21 -8.83 3.07
N HIS A 75 -14.23 -7.56 2.65
CA HIS A 75 -15.40 -6.70 2.81
C HIS A 75 -16.12 -6.56 1.46
N LEU A 76 -17.33 -7.12 1.36
CA LEU A 76 -18.07 -7.27 0.09
C LEU A 76 -18.34 -5.93 -0.60
N ILE A 77 -18.66 -4.90 0.19
CA ILE A 77 -18.93 -3.56 -0.32
C ILE A 77 -17.63 -2.92 -0.83
N THR A 78 -16.54 -3.06 -0.08
CA THR A 78 -15.24 -2.51 -0.52
C THR A 78 -14.79 -3.18 -1.80
N GLU A 79 -14.90 -4.50 -1.90
CA GLU A 79 -14.52 -5.25 -3.10
C GLU A 79 -15.36 -4.86 -4.33
N ALA A 80 -16.65 -4.55 -4.12
CA ALA A 80 -17.56 -4.17 -5.21
C ALA A 80 -17.41 -2.72 -5.67
N PHE A 81 -17.12 -1.78 -4.77
CA PHE A 81 -17.16 -0.35 -5.06
C PHE A 81 -15.77 0.32 -5.10
N ILE A 82 -14.75 -0.28 -4.51
CA ILE A 82 -13.39 0.26 -4.49
C ILE A 82 -12.55 -0.52 -5.51
N PRO A 83 -12.28 0.04 -6.69
CA PRO A 83 -11.55 -0.67 -7.73
C PRO A 83 -10.10 -0.93 -7.30
N TYR A 84 -9.52 -1.98 -7.88
CA TYR A 84 -8.08 -2.22 -7.81
C TYR A 84 -7.44 -1.96 -9.19
N PRO A 85 -6.35 -1.19 -9.27
CA PRO A 85 -5.71 -0.42 -8.20
C PRO A 85 -6.56 0.80 -7.78
N HIS A 86 -6.58 1.10 -6.48
CA HIS A 86 -7.21 2.28 -5.92
C HIS A 86 -6.20 3.40 -5.74
N THR A 87 -6.51 4.60 -6.24
CA THR A 87 -5.67 5.81 -6.10
C THR A 87 -5.97 6.61 -4.83
N GLY A 88 -7.02 6.25 -4.09
CA GLY A 88 -7.38 6.85 -2.81
C GLY A 88 -6.99 5.99 -1.61
N PRO A 89 -7.29 6.45 -0.38
CA PRO A 89 -7.04 5.67 0.83
C PRO A 89 -8.02 4.50 0.96
N ARG A 90 -7.53 3.36 1.45
CA ARG A 90 -8.40 2.25 1.89
C ARG A 90 -8.67 2.38 3.39
N TYR A 91 -9.92 2.12 3.79
CA TYR A 91 -10.32 2.11 5.20
C TYR A 91 -10.50 0.70 5.77
N TYR A 92 -10.78 -0.28 4.91
CA TYR A 92 -10.80 -1.67 5.33
C TYR A 92 -9.37 -2.19 5.42
N TRP A 93 -9.05 -2.86 6.53
CA TRP A 93 -7.69 -3.27 6.87
C TRP A 93 -7.12 -4.38 5.98
N GLN A 94 -7.97 -5.15 5.31
CA GLN A 94 -7.53 -6.23 4.44
C GLN A 94 -7.52 -5.78 2.98
N CYS A 95 -6.52 -6.25 2.23
CA CYS A 95 -6.45 -6.05 0.79
C CYS A 95 -7.56 -6.83 0.05
N PRO A 96 -7.85 -6.43 -1.20
CA PRO A 96 -8.71 -7.22 -2.08
C PRO A 96 -8.26 -8.67 -2.21
N CYS A 97 -9.20 -9.56 -2.58
CA CYS A 97 -8.86 -10.95 -2.83
C CYS A 97 -7.86 -11.06 -3.99
N GLY A 98 -6.87 -11.94 -3.84
CA GLY A 98 -5.85 -12.17 -4.85
C GLY A 98 -6.41 -12.77 -6.15
N THR A 99 -5.55 -12.86 -7.17
CA THR A 99 -5.92 -13.33 -8.50
C THR A 99 -6.61 -14.71 -8.45
N GLY A 100 -7.80 -14.80 -9.06
CA GLY A 100 -8.59 -16.04 -9.11
C GLY A 100 -9.40 -16.35 -7.85
N LEU A 101 -9.39 -15.45 -6.86
CA LEU A 101 -10.24 -15.51 -5.69
C LEU A 101 -11.35 -14.45 -5.79
N ARG A 102 -12.46 -14.67 -5.10
CA ARG A 102 -13.55 -13.70 -4.97
C ARG A 102 -14.00 -13.61 -3.52
N CYS A 103 -14.45 -12.43 -3.13
CA CYS A 103 -15.10 -12.24 -1.84
C CYS A 103 -16.51 -12.85 -1.85
N ILE A 104 -16.74 -13.89 -1.04
CA ILE A 104 -18.02 -14.60 -0.96
C ILE A 104 -18.58 -14.46 0.46
N PRO A 105 -19.84 -14.02 0.65
CA PRO A 105 -20.47 -13.95 1.97
C PRO A 105 -20.54 -15.35 2.60
N VAL A 106 -20.22 -15.45 3.89
CA VAL A 106 -20.37 -16.72 4.64
C VAL A 106 -21.85 -17.00 4.92
N ARG A 107 -22.62 -15.96 5.23
CA ARG A 107 -24.07 -16.03 5.45
C ARG A 107 -24.81 -14.95 4.67
N ARG A 108 -26.08 -15.20 4.36
CA ARG A 108 -26.93 -14.22 3.67
C ARG A 108 -27.09 -12.97 4.53
N GLY A 109 -26.80 -11.80 3.95
CA GLY A 109 -26.90 -10.51 4.63
C GLY A 109 -25.64 -10.06 5.38
N GLU A 110 -24.57 -10.86 5.37
CA GLU A 110 -23.29 -10.47 5.96
C GLU A 110 -22.51 -9.56 5.00
N VAL A 111 -21.85 -8.52 5.53
CA VAL A 111 -20.98 -7.60 4.76
C VAL A 111 -19.52 -8.05 4.72
N ILE A 112 -19.14 -8.91 5.66
CA ILE A 112 -17.86 -9.60 5.71
C ILE A 112 -18.05 -10.96 5.04
N GLY A 113 -17.17 -11.25 4.09
CA GLY A 113 -17.07 -12.53 3.41
C GLY A 113 -15.71 -13.15 3.63
N LYS A 114 -15.46 -14.21 2.86
CA LYS A 114 -14.18 -14.91 2.78
C LYS A 114 -13.70 -14.95 1.33
N CYS A 115 -12.41 -14.81 1.11
CA CYS A 115 -11.81 -15.00 -0.21
C CYS A 115 -11.82 -16.49 -0.56
N TRP A 116 -12.50 -16.84 -1.64
CA TRP A 116 -12.59 -18.23 -2.11
C TRP A 116 -12.34 -18.33 -3.60
N ARG A 117 -11.72 -19.43 -4.03
CA ARG A 117 -11.63 -19.76 -5.44
C ARG A 117 -13.02 -20.20 -5.92
N LEU A 118 -13.51 -19.60 -7.00
CA LEU A 118 -14.67 -20.15 -7.68
C LEU A 118 -14.28 -21.52 -8.25
N ARG A 119 -14.87 -22.60 -7.73
CA ARG A 119 -14.79 -23.90 -8.39
C ARG A 119 -15.47 -23.73 -9.76
N ARG A 120 -14.68 -23.79 -10.84
CA ARG A 120 -15.24 -23.96 -12.18
C ARG A 120 -15.97 -25.30 -12.15
N GLY A 121 -17.30 -25.25 -12.18
CA GLY A 121 -18.12 -26.41 -12.50
C GLY A 121 -17.88 -26.85 -13.94
#